data_AF-A0A850SDJ8-F1
#
_entry.id   AF-A0A850SDJ8-F1
#
_cell.length_a   1.000
_cell.length_b   1.000
_cell.length_c   1.000
_cell.angle_alpha   90.00
_cell.angle_beta   90.00
_cell.angle_gamma   90.00
#
_symmetry.space_group_name_H-M   'P 1'
#
loop_
_entity.id
_entity.type
_entity.pdbx_description
1 polymer ?
#
loop_
_entity_poly.entity_id
_entity_poly.type
_entity_poly.pdbx_seq_one_letter_code
_entity_poly.pdbx_strand_id
1 'polypeptide(L)'
;MAMGRGFRRRRALSSQVITRRCSHEKVSPLHKFRISGGRNKSKAIADKENPGFERGSSREGIMIRNSESQYGIIAKGFHWLLFLMLTFSVIAGNFLASMPKGVEKLQAAGMHKSFGLIILSLILMRLAWRLINTTPKHPDGTTPAKAALANAMHWGLYALMLAQPIAGILMSQAFGYPASLFGIVDFPTLIEKNIELAKLFKAAHGYIWIVLVIAVAGHVGAALYHHFIEKNDVLNRMGFKTKE
;
A
#
# COMPACT_ATOMS: atom_id res chain seq x y z
N MET A 1 -29.91 -36.48 -52.08
CA MET A 1 -28.47 -36.36 -51.75
C MET A 1 -28.35 -36.48 -50.22
N ALA A 2 -28.43 -37.68 -49.65
CA ALA A 2 -27.41 -38.73 -49.53
C ALA A 2 -26.28 -38.42 -48.52
N MET A 3 -26.38 -39.12 -47.37
CA MET A 3 -25.30 -39.70 -46.54
C MET A 3 -24.36 -38.74 -45.78
N GLY A 4 -23.94 -38.98 -44.53
CA GLY A 4 -24.17 -40.07 -43.60
C GLY A 4 -22.99 -40.24 -42.64
N ARG A 5 -23.28 -40.66 -41.39
CA ARG A 5 -22.44 -41.42 -40.43
C ARG A 5 -21.20 -40.68 -39.88
N GLY A 6 -20.77 -40.83 -38.63
CA GLY A 6 -21.16 -41.71 -37.55
C GLY A 6 -19.98 -41.88 -36.56
N PHE A 7 -20.30 -41.92 -35.27
CA PHE A 7 -19.76 -42.83 -34.25
C PHE A 7 -18.22 -42.94 -34.03
N ARG A 8 -17.76 -42.63 -32.81
CA ARG A 8 -17.30 -43.66 -31.84
C ARG A 8 -16.88 -43.10 -30.47
N ARG A 9 -17.45 -43.72 -29.44
CA ARG A 9 -17.02 -43.77 -28.03
C ARG A 9 -15.73 -44.58 -27.85
N ARG A 10 -14.91 -44.24 -26.83
CA ARG A 10 -14.18 -45.14 -25.87
C ARG A 10 -13.83 -44.26 -24.65
N ARG A 11 -14.35 -44.41 -23.43
CA ARG A 11 -14.20 -45.44 -22.36
C ARG A 11 -12.77 -45.83 -21.98
N ALA A 12 -12.40 -45.39 -20.76
CA ALA A 12 -12.05 -46.20 -19.58
C ALA A 12 -10.57 -46.48 -19.23
N LEU A 13 -10.40 -46.66 -17.91
CA LEU A 13 -9.34 -47.31 -17.11
C LEU A 13 -8.27 -46.35 -16.55
N SER A 14 -8.17 -46.08 -15.24
CA SER A 14 -8.05 -46.92 -14.03
C SER A 14 -6.61 -47.35 -13.72
N SER A 15 -6.27 -47.21 -12.43
CA SER A 15 -5.22 -47.92 -11.67
C SER A 15 -3.78 -47.39 -11.84
N GLN A 16 -2.87 -47.44 -10.87
CA GLN A 16 -2.85 -47.66 -9.42
C GLN A 16 -1.38 -47.38 -9.02
N VAL A 17 -1.17 -46.90 -7.80
CA VAL A 17 -0.17 -47.36 -6.81
C VAL A 17 1.20 -47.85 -7.33
N ILE A 18 2.28 -47.11 -6.99
CA ILE A 18 3.58 -47.73 -6.63
C ILE A 18 4.10 -47.08 -5.35
N THR A 19 4.11 -47.88 -4.29
CA THR A 19 4.86 -47.67 -3.06
C THR A 19 6.31 -48.12 -3.28
N ARG A 20 7.30 -47.37 -2.78
CA ARG A 20 8.63 -47.92 -2.50
C ARG A 20 9.08 -47.54 -1.09
N ARG A 21 9.40 -48.60 -0.35
CA ARG A 21 9.89 -48.65 1.01
C ARG A 21 11.33 -49.19 0.93
N CYS A 22 12.30 -48.51 1.53
CA CYS A 22 13.62 -49.03 1.91
C CYS A 22 13.96 -48.32 3.23
N SER A 23 13.90 -49.03 4.37
CA SER A 23 15.02 -49.70 5.04
C SER A 23 16.06 -48.70 5.54
N HIS A 24 15.97 -48.26 6.80
CA HIS A 24 16.76 -48.80 7.93
C HIS A 24 18.28 -48.70 7.71
N GLU A 25 18.93 -47.74 8.38
CA GLU A 25 20.18 -48.04 9.10
C GLU A 25 20.39 -47.04 10.26
N LYS A 26 20.51 -47.59 11.47
CA LYS A 26 20.92 -46.90 12.69
C LYS A 26 22.43 -47.07 12.82
N VAL A 27 23.19 -46.00 13.04
CA VAL A 27 24.48 -46.10 13.76
C VAL A 27 24.69 -44.84 14.61
N SER A 28 24.86 -45.07 15.91
CA SER A 28 25.40 -44.17 16.96
C SER A 28 26.33 -45.04 17.82
N PRO A 29 27.14 -44.54 18.76
CA PRO A 29 27.91 -43.28 18.84
C PRO A 29 29.39 -43.53 19.27
N LEU A 30 30.12 -42.45 19.60
CA LEU A 30 31.34 -42.36 20.43
C LEU A 30 32.70 -42.65 19.78
N HIS A 31 33.54 -41.61 19.72
CA HIS A 31 34.77 -41.62 20.53
C HIS A 31 35.31 -40.20 20.79
N LYS A 32 35.38 -39.85 22.08
CA LYS A 32 36.23 -38.79 22.61
C LYS A 32 37.69 -39.15 22.35
N PHE A 33 38.48 -38.20 21.86
CA PHE A 33 39.91 -38.17 22.12
C PHE A 33 40.35 -36.76 22.47
N ARG A 34 40.97 -36.64 23.64
CA ARG A 34 41.45 -35.43 24.30
C ARG A 34 42.96 -35.59 24.48
N ILE A 35 43.74 -34.65 23.96
CA ILE A 35 45.17 -34.46 24.19
C ILE A 35 45.29 -32.95 24.46
N SER A 36 45.46 -32.45 25.69
CA SER A 36 46.64 -32.42 26.57
C SER A 36 47.84 -31.65 26.02
N GLY A 37 48.17 -30.53 26.67
CA GLY A 37 49.54 -30.03 26.81
C GLY A 37 49.90 -28.76 26.04
N GLY A 38 50.18 -27.67 26.77
CA GLY A 38 50.85 -26.50 26.20
C GLY A 38 50.62 -25.17 26.92
N ARG A 39 50.93 -25.08 28.22
CA ARG A 39 51.12 -23.78 28.89
C ARG A 39 52.41 -23.17 28.36
N ASN A 40 52.33 -22.03 27.68
CA ASN A 40 53.50 -21.18 27.48
C ASN A 40 53.22 -19.79 28.08
N LYS A 41 53.80 -19.55 29.26
CA LYS A 41 53.89 -18.24 29.88
C LYS A 41 55.09 -17.55 29.25
N SER A 42 54.87 -16.53 28.42
CA SER A 42 55.91 -15.57 28.09
C SER A 42 55.32 -14.18 27.90
N LYS A 43 55.78 -13.29 28.77
CA LYS A 43 55.84 -11.83 28.62
C LYS A 43 54.53 -11.05 28.56
N ALA A 44 54.08 -10.71 29.76
CA ALA A 44 53.51 -9.40 30.02
C ALA A 44 54.63 -8.35 30.03
N ILE A 45 54.69 -7.51 28.99
CA ILE A 45 55.19 -6.12 28.99
C ILE A 45 54.31 -5.43 27.92
N ALA A 46 53.15 -4.90 28.32
CA ALA A 46 52.99 -3.48 28.60
C ALA A 46 53.31 -2.60 27.38
N ASP A 47 52.46 -2.65 26.36
CA ASP A 47 52.13 -1.46 25.59
C ASP A 47 50.73 -1.01 26.00
N LYS A 48 50.74 0.22 26.51
CA LYS A 48 49.62 0.92 27.13
C LYS A 48 48.63 1.36 26.05
N GLU A 49 47.37 1.18 26.39
CA GLU A 49 46.27 2.11 26.11
C GLU A 49 46.10 2.60 24.67
N ASN A 50 45.23 1.91 23.93
CA ASN A 50 44.30 2.61 23.03
C ASN A 50 42.85 2.29 23.45
N PRO A 51 42.29 2.99 24.45
CA PRO A 51 40.88 2.91 24.72
C PRO A 51 40.18 3.90 23.78
N GLY A 52 39.30 3.37 22.93
CA GLY A 52 38.29 4.19 22.29
C GLY A 52 38.60 4.57 20.85
N PHE A 53 38.12 3.73 19.94
CA PHE A 53 37.05 4.21 19.06
C PHE A 53 36.24 2.99 18.60
N GLU A 54 35.40 2.48 19.52
CA GLU A 54 34.16 1.81 19.15
C GLU A 54 33.48 2.72 18.12
N ARG A 55 33.63 2.40 16.83
CA ARG A 55 32.98 3.13 15.75
C ARG A 55 31.52 2.69 15.68
N GLY A 56 30.83 2.75 16.83
CA GLY A 56 29.39 2.77 16.96
C GLY A 56 28.88 4.13 16.49
N SER A 57 29.08 4.43 15.22
CA SER A 57 28.36 5.50 14.53
C SER A 57 27.38 4.83 13.58
N SER A 58 26.44 4.08 14.16
CA SER A 58 25.12 3.93 13.57
C SER A 58 24.48 5.31 13.61
N ARG A 59 24.90 6.19 12.68
CA ARG A 59 24.08 7.33 12.30
C ARG A 59 22.78 6.72 11.83
N GLU A 60 21.75 6.85 12.64
CA GLU A 60 20.37 6.59 12.27
C GLU A 60 20.01 7.53 11.10
N GLY A 61 20.44 7.16 9.91
CA GLY A 61 20.17 7.91 8.70
C GLY A 61 18.69 7.81 8.39
N ILE A 62 18.11 8.91 7.93
CA ILE A 62 16.74 8.93 7.39
C ILE A 62 16.64 7.84 6.32
N MET A 63 15.84 6.80 6.58
CA MET A 63 15.61 5.74 5.60
C MET A 63 14.72 6.28 4.48
N ILE A 64 15.31 6.49 3.30
CA ILE A 64 14.61 7.05 2.15
C ILE A 64 13.59 6.05 1.57
N ARG A 65 14.02 4.80 1.39
CA ARG A 65 13.23 3.69 0.82
C ARG A 65 12.69 2.76 1.91
N ASN A 66 11.75 1.90 1.53
CA ASN A 66 11.22 0.89 2.43
C ASN A 66 12.25 -0.23 2.66
N SER A 67 12.08 -0.95 3.76
CA SER A 67 12.76 -2.20 4.05
C SER A 67 11.73 -3.31 4.26
N GLU A 68 12.20 -4.53 4.51
CA GLU A 68 11.35 -5.68 4.86
C GLU A 68 10.52 -5.45 6.14
N SER A 69 10.97 -4.55 7.03
CA SER A 69 10.36 -4.33 8.34
C SER A 69 9.72 -2.95 8.51
N GLN A 70 10.14 -1.93 7.73
CA GLN A 70 9.72 -0.54 7.94
C GLN A 70 9.50 0.24 6.63
N TYR A 71 8.58 1.20 6.67
CA TYR A 71 8.38 2.16 5.58
C TYR A 71 9.44 3.26 5.61
N GLY A 72 9.93 3.65 4.43
CA GLY A 72 10.81 4.80 4.27
C GLY A 72 10.07 6.13 4.35
N ILE A 73 10.82 7.22 4.50
CA ILE A 73 10.28 8.58 4.65
C ILE A 73 9.41 9.00 3.47
N ILE A 74 9.74 8.56 2.24
CA ILE A 74 8.96 8.89 1.04
C ILE A 74 7.56 8.25 1.12
N ALA A 75 7.48 6.98 1.52
CA ALA A 75 6.19 6.29 1.65
C ALA A 75 5.33 6.90 2.77
N LYS A 76 5.95 7.26 3.91
CA LYS A 76 5.29 7.95 5.03
C LYS A 76 4.80 9.33 4.61
N GLY A 77 5.65 10.10 3.92
CA GLY A 77 5.33 11.43 3.40
C GLY A 77 4.13 11.40 2.46
N PHE A 78 4.14 10.54 1.44
CA PHE A 78 2.99 10.39 0.55
C PHE A 78 1.72 9.98 1.29
N HIS A 79 1.81 9.07 2.25
CA HIS A 79 0.65 8.62 3.01
C HIS A 79 0.01 9.76 3.80
N TRP A 80 0.78 10.47 4.62
CA TRP A 80 0.24 11.54 5.46
C TRP A 80 -0.17 12.76 4.66
N LEU A 81 0.58 13.11 3.61
CA LEU A 81 0.20 14.19 2.70
C LEU A 81 -1.14 13.89 2.03
N LEU A 82 -1.32 12.69 1.48
CA LEU A 82 -2.60 12.28 0.87
C LEU A 82 -3.73 12.23 1.89
N PHE A 83 -3.48 11.72 3.10
CA PHE A 83 -4.49 11.71 4.16
C PHE A 83 -5.00 13.12 4.44
N LEU A 84 -4.09 14.08 4.68
CA LEU A 84 -4.45 15.47 4.94
C LEU A 84 -5.18 16.10 3.75
N MET A 85 -4.63 15.97 2.54
CA MET A 85 -5.24 16.54 1.35
C MET A 85 -6.62 15.97 1.05
N LEU A 86 -6.80 14.65 1.21
CA LEU A 86 -8.11 14.01 1.05
C LEU A 86 -9.10 14.52 2.10
N THR A 87 -8.69 14.64 3.37
CA THR A 87 -9.54 15.22 4.42
C THR A 87 -9.98 16.64 4.08
N PHE A 88 -9.05 17.50 3.67
CA PHE A 88 -9.37 18.87 3.25
C PHE A 88 -10.31 18.89 2.03
N SER A 89 -10.06 18.05 1.02
CA SER A 89 -10.91 17.96 -0.16
C SER A 89 -12.31 17.45 0.15
N VAL A 90 -12.47 16.50 1.08
CA VAL A 90 -13.79 16.03 1.55
C VAL A 90 -14.55 17.17 2.22
N ILE A 91 -13.90 17.90 3.13
CA ILE A 91 -14.51 19.06 3.79
C ILE A 91 -14.92 20.11 2.74
N ALA A 92 -14.00 20.50 1.86
CA ALA A 92 -14.25 21.47 0.80
C ALA A 92 -15.38 21.03 -0.15
N GLY A 93 -15.45 19.74 -0.50
CA GLY A 93 -16.51 19.20 -1.35
C GLY A 93 -17.90 19.28 -0.71
N ASN A 94 -18.00 19.01 0.59
CA ASN A 94 -19.26 19.15 1.34
C ASN A 94 -19.70 20.62 1.44
N PHE A 95 -18.78 21.54 1.74
CA PHE A 95 -19.08 22.98 1.70
C PHE A 95 -19.51 23.44 0.31
N LEU A 96 -18.83 22.97 -0.74
CA LEU A 96 -19.21 23.31 -2.12
C LEU A 96 -20.62 22.82 -2.48
N ALA A 97 -21.02 21.66 -1.96
CA ALA A 97 -22.35 21.12 -2.19
C ALA A 97 -23.45 22.01 -1.59
N SER A 98 -23.21 22.61 -0.41
CA SER A 98 -24.17 23.47 0.30
C SER A 98 -24.19 24.93 -0.18
N MET A 99 -23.17 25.39 -0.91
CA MET A 99 -23.11 26.77 -1.42
C MET A 99 -24.24 27.08 -2.43
N PRO A 100 -24.82 28.31 -2.41
CA PRO A 100 -25.72 28.77 -3.45
C PRO A 100 -25.00 28.90 -4.80
N LYS A 101 -25.75 28.88 -5.90
CA LYS A 101 -25.17 29.12 -7.22
C LYS A 101 -24.69 30.58 -7.31
N GLY A 102 -23.48 30.78 -7.83
CA GLY A 102 -22.88 32.11 -7.96
C GLY A 102 -21.39 32.03 -8.29
N VAL A 103 -20.77 33.19 -8.44
CA VAL A 103 -19.33 33.34 -8.75
C VAL A 103 -18.46 32.67 -7.68
N GLU A 104 -18.80 32.88 -6.41
CA GLU A 104 -18.07 32.27 -5.28
C GLU A 104 -18.05 30.74 -5.36
N LYS A 105 -19.19 30.12 -5.69
CA LYS A 105 -19.28 28.66 -5.88
C LYS A 105 -18.43 28.19 -7.06
N LEU A 106 -18.39 28.96 -8.16
CA LEU A 106 -17.55 28.62 -9.32
C LEU A 106 -16.06 28.71 -8.97
N GLN A 107 -15.64 29.73 -8.23
CA GLN A 107 -14.26 29.87 -7.75
C GLN A 107 -13.88 28.74 -6.78
N ALA A 108 -14.73 28.45 -5.79
CA ALA A 108 -14.54 27.34 -4.87
C ALA A 108 -14.48 25.98 -5.60
N ALA A 109 -15.33 25.78 -6.61
CA ALA A 109 -15.27 24.60 -7.46
C ALA A 109 -13.97 24.53 -8.27
N GLY A 110 -13.48 25.65 -8.79
CA GLY A 110 -12.17 25.73 -9.45
C GLY A 110 -11.03 25.28 -8.54
N MET A 111 -11.00 25.78 -7.31
CA MET A 111 -10.00 25.38 -6.31
C MET A 111 -10.13 23.90 -5.95
N HIS A 112 -11.35 23.41 -5.70
CA HIS A 112 -11.59 21.99 -5.40
C HIS A 112 -11.10 21.07 -6.53
N LYS A 113 -11.38 21.43 -7.79
CA LYS A 113 -10.89 20.72 -8.98
C LYS A 113 -9.36 20.71 -9.06
N SER A 114 -8.73 21.85 -8.79
CA SER A 114 -7.27 21.99 -8.82
C SER A 114 -6.59 21.09 -7.78
N PHE A 115 -7.08 21.10 -6.54
CA PHE A 115 -6.59 20.18 -5.51
C PHE A 115 -6.88 18.71 -5.86
N GLY A 116 -8.02 18.42 -6.50
CA GLY A 116 -8.32 17.10 -7.04
C GLY A 116 -7.28 16.59 -8.03
N LEU A 117 -6.76 17.45 -8.92
CA LEU A 117 -5.69 17.11 -9.86
C LEU A 117 -4.35 16.84 -9.15
N ILE A 118 -4.02 17.63 -8.12
CA ILE A 118 -2.82 17.39 -7.30
C ILE A 118 -2.95 16.06 -6.57
N ILE A 119 -4.10 15.79 -5.94
CA ILE A 119 -4.37 14.53 -5.24
C ILE A 119 -4.26 13.36 -6.22
N LEU A 120 -4.84 13.43 -7.42
CA LEU A 120 -4.70 12.41 -8.44
C LEU A 120 -3.23 12.14 -8.76
N SER A 121 -2.44 13.19 -8.96
CA SER A 121 -1.00 13.08 -9.23
C SER A 121 -0.26 12.40 -8.07
N LEU A 122 -0.53 12.81 -6.83
CA LEU A 122 0.07 12.21 -5.63
C LEU A 122 -0.33 10.74 -5.43
N ILE A 123 -1.57 10.37 -5.75
CA ILE A 123 -2.03 8.97 -5.70
C ILE A 123 -1.25 8.14 -6.71
N LEU A 124 -1.09 8.63 -7.96
CA LEU A 124 -0.33 7.94 -8.99
C LEU A 124 1.14 7.79 -8.58
N MET A 125 1.77 8.84 -8.05
CA MET A 125 3.15 8.78 -7.54
C MET A 125 3.28 7.80 -6.38
N ARG A 126 2.34 7.81 -5.43
CA ARG A 126 2.32 6.86 -4.30
C ARG A 126 2.13 5.42 -4.78
N LEU A 127 1.25 5.19 -5.74
CA LEU A 127 1.00 3.88 -6.31
C LEU A 127 2.25 3.38 -7.06
N ALA A 128 2.86 4.21 -7.90
CA ALA A 128 4.11 3.90 -8.57
C ALA A 128 5.21 3.57 -7.55
N TRP A 129 5.34 4.37 -6.49
CA TRP A 129 6.30 4.11 -5.41
C TRP A 129 6.06 2.76 -4.72
N ARG A 130 4.79 2.41 -4.45
CA ARG A 130 4.45 1.11 -3.86
C ARG A 130 4.77 -0.07 -4.79
N LEU A 131 4.65 0.11 -6.10
CA LEU A 131 4.90 -0.94 -7.09
C LEU A 131 6.40 -1.19 -7.29
N ILE A 132 7.24 -0.16 -7.21
CA ILE A 132 8.70 -0.27 -7.44
C ILE A 132 9.51 -0.52 -6.15
N ASN A 133 8.90 -0.39 -4.98
CA ASN A 133 9.57 -0.48 -3.69
C ASN A 133 9.06 -1.68 -2.89
N THR A 134 9.91 -2.24 -2.04
CA THR A 134 9.54 -3.37 -1.17
C THR A 134 8.40 -2.94 -0.24
N THR A 135 7.37 -3.79 -0.10
CA THR A 135 6.33 -3.57 0.91
C THR A 135 6.75 -4.31 2.19
N PRO A 136 6.83 -3.62 3.35
CA PRO A 136 7.16 -4.27 4.61
C PRO A 136 6.24 -5.44 4.91
N LYS A 137 6.80 -6.52 5.46
CA LYS A 137 6.07 -7.74 5.82
C LYS A 137 5.03 -7.46 6.91
N HIS A 138 3.93 -8.21 6.86
CA HIS A 138 2.95 -8.19 7.95
C HIS A 138 3.60 -8.58 9.29
N PRO A 139 3.10 -8.08 10.43
CA PRO A 139 3.60 -8.50 11.75
C PRO A 139 3.55 -10.02 11.93
N ASP A 140 4.47 -10.54 12.74
CA ASP A 140 4.53 -11.97 13.06
C ASP A 140 3.19 -12.45 13.66
N GLY A 141 2.77 -13.66 13.29
CA GLY A 141 1.48 -14.22 13.71
C GLY A 141 0.26 -13.71 12.94
N THR A 142 0.43 -12.85 11.92
CA THR A 142 -0.67 -12.47 11.02
C THR A 142 -1.16 -13.69 10.24
N THR A 143 -2.43 -14.05 10.42
CA THR A 143 -3.04 -15.16 9.68
C THR A 143 -3.19 -14.82 8.18
N PRO A 144 -3.19 -15.81 7.27
CA PRO A 144 -3.39 -15.56 5.84
C PRO A 144 -4.68 -14.79 5.53
N ALA A 145 -5.76 -15.03 6.28
CA ALA A 145 -7.02 -14.32 6.13
C ALA A 145 -6.90 -12.83 6.50
N LYS A 146 -6.22 -12.51 7.62
CA LYS A 146 -5.97 -11.10 8.02
C LYS A 146 -5.07 -10.39 7.00
N ALA A 147 -4.04 -11.07 6.50
CA ALA A 147 -3.16 -10.53 5.46
C ALA A 147 -3.94 -10.26 4.15
N ALA A 148 -4.79 -11.19 3.71
CA ALA A 148 -5.63 -11.01 2.53
C ALA A 148 -6.60 -9.83 2.69
N LEU A 149 -7.24 -9.70 3.85
CA LEU A 149 -8.14 -8.59 4.15
C LEU A 149 -7.41 -7.23 4.16
N ALA A 150 -6.23 -7.16 4.77
CA ALA A 150 -5.41 -5.95 4.76
C ALA A 150 -5.01 -5.55 3.33
N ASN A 151 -4.61 -6.53 2.51
CA ASN A 151 -4.29 -6.29 1.10
C ASN A 151 -5.51 -5.83 0.29
N ALA A 152 -6.67 -6.46 0.48
CA ALA A 152 -7.92 -6.06 -0.15
C ALA A 152 -8.31 -4.63 0.23
N MET A 153 -8.19 -4.26 1.51
CA MET A 153 -8.42 -2.89 1.97
C MET A 153 -7.47 -1.89 1.29
N HIS A 154 -6.16 -2.18 1.24
CA HIS A 154 -5.20 -1.29 0.59
C HIS A 154 -5.50 -1.09 -0.90
N TRP A 155 -5.74 -2.17 -1.64
CA TRP A 155 -6.04 -2.09 -3.07
C TRP A 155 -7.40 -1.45 -3.34
N GLY A 156 -8.40 -1.75 -2.51
CA GLY A 156 -9.71 -1.09 -2.56
C GLY A 156 -9.62 0.42 -2.34
N LEU A 157 -8.82 0.86 -1.36
CA LEU A 157 -8.55 2.29 -1.14
C LEU A 157 -7.86 2.92 -2.34
N TYR A 158 -6.87 2.27 -2.97
CA TYR A 158 -6.26 2.80 -4.20
C TYR A 158 -7.29 2.96 -5.32
N ALA A 159 -8.16 1.96 -5.52
CA ALA A 159 -9.20 2.04 -6.53
C ALA A 159 -10.17 3.20 -6.27
N LEU A 160 -10.65 3.35 -5.04
CA LEU A 160 -11.57 4.42 -4.65
C LEU A 160 -10.91 5.80 -4.75
N MET A 161 -9.67 5.94 -4.27
CA MET A 161 -8.91 7.19 -4.33
C MET A 161 -8.64 7.62 -5.77
N LEU A 162 -8.42 6.68 -6.71
CA LEU A 162 -8.28 7.01 -8.14
C LEU A 162 -9.63 7.32 -8.79
N ALA A 163 -10.66 6.50 -8.51
CA ALA A 163 -11.97 6.66 -9.11
C ALA A 163 -12.61 8.00 -8.75
N GLN A 164 -12.41 8.50 -7.54
CA GLN A 164 -13.03 9.75 -7.07
C GLN A 164 -12.65 11.00 -7.91
N PRO A 165 -11.36 11.38 -8.07
CA PRO A 165 -10.96 12.51 -8.90
C PRO A 165 -11.24 12.26 -10.38
N ILE A 166 -11.11 11.01 -10.87
CA ILE A 166 -11.46 10.68 -12.26
C ILE A 166 -12.94 10.96 -12.52
N ALA A 167 -13.84 10.48 -11.65
CA ALA A 167 -15.27 10.77 -11.73
C ALA A 167 -15.54 12.28 -11.64
N GLY A 168 -14.77 13.02 -10.83
CA GLY A 168 -14.86 14.48 -10.72
C GLY A 168 -14.47 15.22 -12.01
N ILE A 169 -13.38 14.81 -12.66
CA ILE A 169 -12.91 15.36 -13.93
C ILE A 169 -13.96 15.11 -15.02
N LEU A 170 -14.40 13.85 -15.16
CA LEU A 170 -15.39 13.46 -16.16
C LEU A 170 -16.74 14.16 -15.92
N MET A 171 -17.18 14.26 -14.66
CA MET A 171 -18.36 15.05 -14.28
C MET A 171 -18.23 16.50 -14.75
N SER A 172 -17.10 17.15 -14.44
CA SER A 172 -16.89 18.56 -14.77
C SER A 172 -16.87 18.80 -16.28
N GLN A 173 -16.17 17.95 -17.04
CA GLN A 173 -16.11 18.02 -18.51
C GLN A 173 -17.48 17.76 -19.14
N ALA A 174 -18.22 16.76 -18.66
CA ALA A 174 -19.56 16.45 -19.16
C ALA A 174 -20.57 17.59 -18.90
N PHE A 175 -20.40 18.38 -17.83
CA PHE A 175 -21.18 19.61 -17.62
C PHE A 175 -20.72 20.79 -18.50
N GLY A 176 -19.62 20.67 -19.25
CA GLY A 176 -19.05 21.72 -20.08
C GLY A 176 -18.10 22.66 -19.34
N TYR A 177 -17.54 22.23 -18.21
CA TYR A 177 -16.56 23.00 -17.44
C TYR A 177 -15.26 22.21 -17.35
N PRO A 178 -14.33 22.32 -18.32
CA PRO A 178 -13.03 21.66 -18.25
C PRO A 178 -12.32 21.93 -16.91
N ALA A 179 -11.53 20.97 -16.47
CA ALA A 179 -10.69 21.11 -15.29
C ALA A 179 -9.41 21.86 -15.68
N SER A 180 -8.96 22.77 -14.82
CA SER A 180 -7.72 23.51 -14.98
C SER A 180 -7.02 23.56 -13.63
N LEU A 181 -5.70 23.43 -13.63
CA LEU A 181 -4.87 23.53 -12.44
C LEU A 181 -4.68 25.01 -12.10
N PHE A 182 -5.45 25.48 -11.12
CA PHE A 182 -5.51 26.87 -10.67
C PHE A 182 -5.80 27.90 -11.77
N GLY A 183 -6.37 27.46 -12.90
CA GLY A 183 -6.59 28.31 -14.07
C GLY A 183 -5.33 28.61 -14.89
N ILE A 184 -4.20 27.95 -14.60
CA ILE A 184 -2.90 28.19 -15.24
C ILE A 184 -2.62 27.12 -16.30
N VAL A 185 -2.92 25.85 -15.99
CA VAL A 185 -2.66 24.72 -16.87
C VAL A 185 -3.93 23.91 -17.04
N ASP A 186 -4.45 23.89 -18.27
CA ASP A 186 -5.68 23.14 -18.56
C ASP A 186 -5.42 21.64 -18.59
N PHE A 187 -6.33 20.90 -17.98
CA PHE A 187 -6.33 19.44 -18.08
C PHE A 187 -7.00 19.05 -19.41
N PRO A 188 -6.44 18.09 -20.17
CA PRO A 188 -7.00 17.68 -21.46
C PRO A 188 -8.49 17.31 -21.36
N THR A 189 -9.29 17.83 -22.29
CA THR A 189 -10.69 17.45 -22.44
C THR A 189 -10.76 16.02 -22.97
N LEU A 190 -11.24 15.08 -22.15
CA LEU A 190 -11.33 13.66 -22.48
C LEU A 190 -12.68 13.31 -23.11
N ILE A 191 -13.73 14.04 -22.72
CA ILE A 191 -15.10 13.84 -23.20
C ILE A 191 -15.77 15.18 -23.49
N GLU A 192 -16.68 15.16 -24.45
CA GLU A 192 -17.52 16.32 -24.78
C GLU A 192 -18.63 16.55 -23.76
N LYS A 193 -19.24 17.73 -23.82
CA LYS A 193 -20.39 18.09 -22.99
C LYS A 193 -21.55 17.12 -23.27
N ASN A 194 -22.02 16.44 -22.24
CA ASN A 194 -23.16 15.53 -22.30
C ASN A 194 -23.85 15.49 -20.93
N ILE A 195 -25.08 15.98 -20.86
CA ILE A 195 -25.81 16.15 -19.59
C ILE A 195 -26.17 14.81 -18.93
N GLU A 196 -26.44 13.76 -19.71
CA GLU A 196 -26.75 12.44 -19.16
C GLU A 196 -25.51 11.80 -18.53
N LEU A 197 -24.35 11.88 -19.21
CA LEU A 197 -23.07 11.48 -18.62
C LEU A 197 -22.72 12.34 -17.39
N ALA A 198 -23.01 13.63 -17.42
CA ALA A 198 -22.74 14.52 -16.29
C ALA A 198 -23.53 14.11 -15.03
N LYS A 199 -24.80 13.73 -15.18
CA LYS A 199 -25.62 13.20 -14.08
C LYS A 199 -25.07 11.87 -13.55
N LEU A 200 -24.65 10.96 -14.45
CA LEU A 200 -24.04 9.68 -14.09
C LEU A 200 -22.76 9.89 -13.28
N PHE A 201 -21.82 10.69 -13.78
CA PHE A 201 -20.55 10.95 -13.08
C PHE A 201 -20.76 11.73 -11.78
N LYS A 202 -21.78 12.61 -11.71
CA LYS A 202 -22.17 13.26 -10.45
C LYS A 202 -22.64 12.25 -9.40
N ALA A 203 -23.49 11.30 -9.79
CA ALA A 203 -23.92 10.24 -8.90
C ALA A 203 -22.74 9.36 -8.48
N ALA A 204 -21.90 8.94 -9.43
CA ALA A 204 -20.71 8.15 -9.15
C ALA A 204 -19.76 8.87 -8.18
N HIS A 205 -19.45 10.15 -8.41
CA HIS A 205 -18.59 10.94 -7.52
C HIS A 205 -19.19 11.09 -6.10
N GLY A 206 -20.52 11.17 -5.98
CA GLY A 206 -21.22 11.17 -4.70
C GLY A 206 -21.14 9.83 -3.97
N TYR A 207 -21.40 8.72 -4.65
CA TYR A 207 -21.34 7.38 -4.03
C TYR A 207 -19.91 6.93 -3.72
N ILE A 208 -18.96 7.20 -4.62
CA ILE A 208 -17.54 6.86 -4.42
C ILE A 208 -16.98 7.61 -3.22
N TRP A 209 -17.36 8.89 -3.01
CA TRP A 209 -17.10 9.57 -1.73
C TRP A 209 -17.58 8.67 -0.62
N ILE A 210 -18.89 8.43 -0.48
CA ILE A 210 -19.49 7.71 0.66
C ILE A 210 -18.70 6.44 1.01
N VAL A 211 -18.44 5.61 0.00
CA VAL A 211 -17.67 4.38 0.16
C VAL A 211 -16.22 4.66 0.58
N LEU A 212 -15.54 5.65 0.00
CA LEU A 212 -14.17 6.03 0.35
C LEU A 212 -14.04 6.44 1.82
N VAL A 213 -14.93 7.30 2.34
CA VAL A 213 -14.84 7.73 3.76
C VAL A 213 -15.13 6.56 4.70
N ILE A 214 -16.09 5.70 4.39
CA ILE A 214 -16.33 4.48 5.18
C ILE A 214 -15.09 3.58 5.17
N ALA A 215 -14.48 3.37 4.00
CA ALA A 215 -13.27 2.57 3.86
C ALA A 215 -12.09 3.18 4.63
N VAL A 216 -11.91 4.51 4.58
CA VAL A 216 -10.88 5.22 5.35
C VAL A 216 -11.14 5.09 6.85
N ALA A 217 -12.38 5.25 7.31
CA ALA A 217 -12.73 5.07 8.71
C ALA A 217 -12.46 3.63 9.18
N GLY A 218 -12.80 2.63 8.38
CA GLY A 218 -12.48 1.23 8.64
C GLY A 218 -10.97 0.96 8.67
N HIS A 219 -10.21 1.56 7.76
CA HIS A 219 -8.75 1.47 7.72
C HIS A 219 -8.09 2.08 8.96
N VAL A 220 -8.50 3.28 9.36
CA VAL A 220 -8.02 3.93 10.59
C VAL A 220 -8.44 3.11 11.81
N GLY A 221 -9.69 2.65 11.87
CA GLY A 221 -10.18 1.78 12.94
C GLY A 221 -9.38 0.49 13.09
N ALA A 222 -9.01 -0.16 11.97
CA ALA A 222 -8.13 -1.32 11.99
C ALA A 222 -6.73 -0.99 12.51
N ALA A 223 -6.14 0.14 12.10
CA ALA A 223 -4.84 0.58 12.61
C ALA A 223 -4.87 0.84 14.13
N LEU A 224 -5.94 1.46 14.63
CA LEU A 224 -6.14 1.70 16.06
C LEU A 224 -6.39 0.39 16.82
N TYR A 225 -7.17 -0.53 16.27
CA TYR A 225 -7.37 -1.87 16.85
C TYR A 225 -6.05 -2.62 16.99
N HIS A 226 -5.23 -2.63 15.95
CA HIS A 226 -3.91 -3.23 15.97
C HIS A 226 -2.98 -2.58 17.01
N HIS A 227 -3.07 -1.26 17.20
CA HIS A 227 -2.25 -0.53 18.15
C HIS A 227 -2.69 -0.74 19.62
N PHE A 228 -3.99 -0.63 19.91
CA PHE A 228 -4.49 -0.65 21.28
C PHE A 228 -4.88 -2.04 21.79
N ILE A 229 -5.39 -2.91 20.91
CA ILE A 229 -5.88 -4.24 21.28
C ILE A 229 -4.83 -5.31 20.99
N GLU A 230 -4.35 -5.41 19.75
CA GLU A 230 -3.31 -6.40 19.41
C GLU A 230 -1.90 -5.96 19.83
N LYS A 231 -1.73 -4.70 20.25
CA LYS A 231 -0.47 -4.12 20.75
C LYS A 231 0.71 -4.35 19.80
N ASN A 232 0.46 -4.26 18.50
CA ASN A 232 1.48 -4.44 17.48
C ASN A 232 1.91 -3.09 16.86
N ASP A 233 2.97 -3.14 16.06
CA ASP A 233 3.66 -1.95 15.56
C ASP A 233 3.07 -1.36 14.27
N VAL A 234 1.89 -1.81 13.81
CA VAL A 234 1.31 -1.41 12.51
C VAL A 234 1.18 0.11 12.38
N LEU A 235 0.65 0.78 13.40
CA LEU A 235 0.50 2.25 13.38
C LEU A 235 1.86 2.96 13.42
N ASN A 236 2.77 2.50 14.28
CA ASN A 236 4.09 3.12 14.46
C ASN A 236 4.96 3.03 13.21
N ARG A 237 4.79 1.98 12.39
CA ARG A 237 5.49 1.85 11.10
C ARG A 237 5.15 2.97 10.11
N MET A 238 4.05 3.70 10.32
CA MET A 238 3.69 4.89 9.55
C MET A 238 4.06 6.20 10.25
N GLY A 239 4.49 6.17 11.51
CA GLY A 239 4.93 7.34 12.25
C GLY A 239 6.33 7.83 11.84
N PHE A 240 6.64 9.09 12.16
CA PHE A 240 7.96 9.69 11.90
C PHE A 240 8.98 9.46 13.03
N LYS A 241 8.58 8.82 14.14
CA LYS A 241 9.49 8.54 15.26
C LYS A 241 10.61 7.60 14.83
N THR A 242 11.85 8.02 15.03
CA THR A 242 13.02 7.14 15.09
C THR A 242 12.99 6.44 16.46
N LYS A 243 13.46 5.19 16.53
CA LYS A 243 13.56 4.50 17.82
C LYS A 243 14.78 5.09 18.53
N GLU A 244 14.56 5.85 19.60
CA GLU A 244 15.61 6.15 20.58
C GLU A 244 16.05 4.88 21.32
#